data_AF-A0A2U3B535-F1
#
_entry.id   AF-A0A2U3B535-F1
#
_cell.length_a   1.000
_cell.length_b   1.000
_cell.length_c   1.000
_cell.angle_alpha   90.00
_cell.angle_beta   90.00
_cell.angle_gamma   90.00
#
_symmetry.space_group_name_H-M   'P 1'
#
loop_
_entity.id
_entity.type
_entity.pdbx_description
1 polymer ?
#
loop_
_entity_poly.entity_id
_entity_poly.type
_entity_poly.pdbx_seq_one_letter_code
_entity_poly.pdbx_strand_id
1 'polypeptide(L)'
;MATKFQLLQQEVAMINRWMSMFDPSYPFNIMLPSPDSMIIEGFPLPSGIKPDRLELCLLLDNYPSESPIGLYIRDTHDNRILVKQIKEMFNVFQGDAYHGAPSINGYHWVCLHYGSASDWSFNPENLHKGDCIYKFLERFHIRCKQLN
;
A
#
# COMPACT_ATOMS: atom_id res chain seq x y z
N MET A 1 13.83 10.21 20.27
CA MET A 1 13.19 9.96 18.96
C MET A 1 12.42 8.66 19.05
N ALA A 2 11.26 8.57 18.38
CA ALA A 2 10.52 7.32 18.28
C ALA A 2 11.28 6.30 17.42
N THR A 3 11.15 5.01 17.75
CA THR A 3 11.72 3.93 16.92
C THR A 3 10.88 3.73 15.66
N LYS A 4 11.46 3.14 14.60
CA LYS A 4 10.74 2.75 13.38
C LYS A 4 9.45 1.99 13.71
N PHE A 5 9.55 1.00 14.59
CA PHE A 5 8.39 0.20 15.00
C PHE A 5 7.32 1.03 15.72
N GLN A 6 7.69 1.98 16.57
CA GLN A 6 6.73 2.90 17.22
C GLN A 6 6.03 3.80 16.19
N LEU A 7 6.73 4.27 15.17
CA LEU A 7 6.14 5.04 14.07
C LEU A 7 5.16 4.18 13.27
N LEU A 8 5.54 2.95 12.92
CA LEU A 8 4.67 2.02 12.21
C LEU A 8 3.40 1.67 13.00
N GLN A 9 3.47 1.54 14.32
CA GLN A 9 2.27 1.35 15.15
C GLN A 9 1.31 2.55 15.08
N GLN A 10 1.84 3.78 14.99
CA GLN A 10 1.03 4.98 14.78
C GLN A 10 0.41 5.01 13.37
N GLU A 11 1.18 4.62 12.34
CA GLU A 11 0.66 4.45 10.97
C GLU A 11 -0.49 3.46 10.94
N VAL A 12 -0.35 2.29 11.59
CA VAL A 12 -1.42 1.29 11.70
C VAL A 12 -2.68 1.89 12.30
N ALA A 13 -2.58 2.69 13.37
CA ALA A 13 -3.74 3.35 13.96
C ALA A 13 -4.40 4.35 13.00
N MET A 14 -3.62 5.11 12.22
CA MET A 14 -4.13 6.04 11.21
C MET A 14 -4.83 5.30 10.06
N ILE A 15 -4.20 4.24 9.54
CA ILE A 15 -4.75 3.43 8.46
C ILE A 15 -6.02 2.73 8.93
N ASN A 16 -6.05 2.15 10.14
CA ASN A 16 -7.25 1.56 10.73
C ASN A 16 -8.41 2.56 10.78
N ARG A 17 -8.15 3.79 11.23
CA ARG A 17 -9.18 4.84 11.25
C ARG A 17 -9.70 5.14 9.85
N TRP A 18 -8.81 5.30 8.87
CA TRP A 18 -9.20 5.56 7.49
C TRP A 18 -9.99 4.41 6.86
N MET A 19 -9.53 3.17 7.03
CA MET A 19 -10.17 1.96 6.54
C MET A 19 -11.60 1.78 7.10
N SER A 20 -11.81 2.14 8.37
CA SER A 20 -13.12 2.07 9.02
C SER A 20 -14.19 2.98 8.39
N MET A 21 -13.81 3.94 7.54
CA MET A 21 -14.74 4.86 6.88
C MET A 21 -15.39 4.30 5.61
N PHE A 22 -14.89 3.18 5.05
CA PHE A 22 -15.38 2.65 3.77
C PHE A 22 -16.59 1.73 3.94
N ASP A 23 -16.48 0.72 4.80
CA ASP A 23 -17.55 -0.21 5.13
C ASP A 23 -17.31 -0.81 6.53
N PRO A 24 -18.06 -0.37 7.56
CA PRO A 24 -17.90 -0.88 8.92
C PRO A 24 -18.24 -2.36 9.08
N SER A 25 -18.97 -2.95 8.12
CA SER A 25 -19.46 -4.33 8.21
C SER A 25 -18.49 -5.37 7.64
N TYR A 26 -17.46 -4.92 6.93
CA TYR A 26 -16.48 -5.81 6.30
C TYR A 26 -15.17 -5.84 7.09
N PRO A 27 -14.67 -7.02 7.49
CA PRO A 27 -13.43 -7.11 8.26
C PRO A 27 -12.23 -6.74 7.39
N PHE A 28 -11.31 -5.98 7.99
CA PHE A 28 -9.97 -5.75 7.48
C PHE A 28 -8.97 -5.96 8.61
N ASN A 29 -7.72 -6.24 8.25
CA ASN A 29 -6.67 -6.51 9.21
C ASN A 29 -5.37 -5.87 8.72
N ILE A 30 -4.61 -5.30 9.65
CA ILE A 30 -3.32 -4.67 9.37
C ILE A 30 -2.29 -5.31 10.29
N MET A 31 -1.29 -5.94 9.69
CA MET A 31 -0.24 -6.65 10.40
C MET A 31 1.12 -6.06 10.09
N LEU A 32 1.97 -6.00 11.12
CA LEU A 32 3.39 -5.68 11.01
C LEU A 32 4.20 -6.96 11.32
N PRO A 33 4.32 -7.90 10.38
CA PRO A 33 5.04 -9.15 10.62
C PRO A 33 6.53 -8.91 10.90
N SER A 34 7.09 -7.80 10.42
CA SER A 34 8.43 -7.32 10.77
C SER A 34 8.46 -5.78 10.77
N PRO A 35 9.54 -5.15 11.27
CA PRO A 35 9.74 -3.70 11.12
C PRO A 35 9.88 -3.25 9.65
N ASP A 36 10.06 -4.17 8.71
CA ASP A 36 10.37 -3.88 7.30
C ASP A 36 9.22 -4.26 6.38
N SER A 37 8.08 -4.68 6.92
CA SER A 37 6.92 -5.05 6.11
C SER A 37 5.60 -4.79 6.81
N MET A 38 4.58 -4.51 5.99
CA MET A 38 3.20 -4.34 6.43
C MET A 38 2.28 -5.13 5.51
N ILE A 39 1.38 -5.91 6.09
CA ILE A 39 0.33 -6.63 5.36
C ILE A 39 -1.01 -5.97 5.69
N ILE A 40 -1.80 -5.71 4.65
CA ILE A 40 -3.16 -5.17 4.77
C ILE A 40 -4.11 -6.13 4.07
N GLU A 41 -4.95 -6.79 4.84
CA GLU A 41 -6.00 -7.68 4.35
C GLU A 41 -7.32 -6.91 4.29
N GLY A 42 -8.11 -7.13 3.24
CA GLY A 42 -9.40 -6.45 3.06
C GLY A 42 -9.26 -4.98 2.68
N PHE A 43 -8.20 -4.60 1.96
CA PHE A 43 -8.02 -3.24 1.46
C PHE A 43 -9.13 -2.85 0.48
N PRO A 44 -9.90 -1.77 0.73
CA PRO A 44 -11.02 -1.38 -0.09
C PRO A 44 -10.58 -0.92 -1.46
N LEU A 45 -11.30 -1.39 -2.49
CA LEU A 45 -11.22 -0.81 -3.82
C LEU A 45 -12.46 0.05 -4.09
N PRO A 46 -12.32 1.05 -4.97
CA PRO A 46 -13.45 1.83 -5.48
C PRO A 46 -14.57 0.96 -6.06
N SER A 47 -15.80 1.45 -5.95
CA SER A 47 -16.97 0.85 -6.61
C SER A 47 -16.71 0.66 -8.11
N GLY A 48 -17.16 -0.45 -8.69
CA GLY A 48 -16.97 -0.76 -10.12
C GLY A 48 -15.76 -1.65 -10.42
N ILE A 49 -14.81 -1.76 -9.48
CA ILE A 49 -13.65 -2.66 -9.59
C ILE A 49 -13.98 -4.00 -8.92
N LYS A 50 -13.55 -5.11 -9.55
CA LYS A 50 -13.70 -6.46 -9.00
C LYS A 50 -12.37 -7.22 -9.01
N PRO A 51 -11.98 -7.88 -7.89
CA PRO A 51 -12.64 -7.85 -6.57
C PRO A 51 -12.70 -6.44 -5.97
N ASP A 52 -13.62 -6.20 -5.03
CA ASP A 52 -13.79 -4.90 -4.36
C ASP A 52 -12.91 -4.75 -3.10
N ARG A 53 -12.07 -5.75 -2.85
CA ARG A 53 -11.13 -5.85 -1.73
C ARG A 53 -9.84 -6.56 -2.15
N LEU A 54 -8.73 -6.22 -1.49
CA LEU A 54 -7.41 -6.83 -1.76
C LEU A 54 -6.62 -7.17 -0.51
N GLU A 55 -5.67 -8.08 -0.72
CA GLU A 55 -4.54 -8.29 0.17
C GLU A 55 -3.32 -7.55 -0.40
N LEU A 56 -2.82 -6.57 0.34
CA LEU A 56 -1.64 -5.80 0.01
C LEU A 56 -0.49 -6.18 0.93
N CYS A 57 0.73 -6.19 0.39
CA CYS A 57 1.96 -6.22 1.17
C CYS A 57 2.83 -5.02 0.77
N LEU A 58 3.33 -4.28 1.75
CA LEU A 58 4.29 -3.19 1.56
C LEU A 58 5.63 -3.62 2.13
N LEU A 59 6.70 -3.34 1.39
CA LEU A 59 8.07 -3.39 1.90
C LEU A 59 8.46 -1.99 2.37
N LEU A 60 9.06 -1.93 3.55
CA LEU A 60 9.26 -0.71 4.34
C LEU A 60 10.72 -0.58 4.81
N ASP A 61 11.67 -1.22 4.14
CA ASP A 61 13.09 -1.27 4.53
C ASP A 61 13.65 0.12 4.87
N ASN A 62 13.38 1.10 4.00
CA ASN A 62 13.89 2.47 4.12
C ASN A 62 12.94 3.43 4.86
N TYR A 63 11.81 2.96 5.39
CA TYR A 63 10.91 3.82 6.17
C TYR A 63 11.56 4.21 7.51
N PRO A 64 11.43 5.46 7.98
CA PRO A 64 10.63 6.56 7.41
C PRO A 64 11.40 7.50 6.46
N SER A 65 12.67 7.22 6.20
CA SER A 65 13.53 8.07 5.36
C SER A 65 13.03 8.18 3.92
N GLU A 66 12.43 7.11 3.39
CA GLU A 66 11.87 7.06 2.05
C GLU A 66 10.42 6.54 2.05
N SER A 67 9.65 6.92 1.04
CA SER A 67 8.34 6.33 0.76
C SER A 67 8.48 4.87 0.35
N PRO A 68 7.45 4.03 0.56
CA PRO A 68 7.36 2.77 -0.16
C PRO A 68 7.44 3.02 -1.68
N ILE A 69 8.15 2.15 -2.41
CA ILE A 69 8.33 2.30 -3.87
C ILE A 69 7.13 1.72 -4.64
N GLY A 70 6.41 0.80 -4.00
CA GLY A 70 5.29 0.10 -4.58
C GLY A 70 4.61 -0.79 -3.54
N LEU A 71 3.74 -1.66 -4.04
CA LEU A 71 3.02 -2.63 -3.22
C LEU A 71 2.94 -3.96 -3.95
N TYR A 72 2.78 -5.03 -3.19
CA TYR A 72 2.60 -6.38 -3.69
C TYR A 72 1.14 -6.78 -3.53
N ILE A 73 0.57 -7.32 -4.60
CA ILE A 73 -0.78 -7.90 -4.62
C ILE A 73 -0.61 -9.41 -4.73
N ARG A 74 -1.25 -10.17 -3.82
CA ARG A 74 -1.16 -11.63 -3.85
C ARG A 74 -1.72 -12.20 -5.15
N ASP A 75 -1.05 -13.19 -5.73
CA ASP A 75 -1.46 -13.86 -6.97
C ASP A 75 -2.57 -14.88 -6.72
N THR A 76 -3.80 -14.40 -6.56
CA THR A 76 -5.02 -15.21 -6.49
C THR A 76 -5.81 -15.11 -7.80
N HIS A 77 -6.76 -16.03 -8.03
CA HIS A 77 -7.63 -15.98 -9.22
C HIS A 77 -8.34 -14.62 -9.36
N ASP A 78 -8.92 -14.12 -8.27
CA ASP A 78 -9.64 -12.85 -8.26
C ASP A 78 -8.69 -11.66 -8.43
N ASN A 79 -7.53 -11.67 -7.76
CA ASN A 79 -6.55 -10.60 -7.88
C ASN A 79 -5.94 -10.51 -9.29
N ARG A 80 -5.87 -11.61 -10.05
CA ARG A 80 -5.46 -11.57 -11.46
C ARG A 80 -6.43 -10.76 -12.33
N ILE A 81 -7.72 -10.75 -11.99
CA ILE A 81 -8.72 -9.93 -12.70
C ILE A 81 -8.43 -8.45 -12.43
N LEU A 82 -8.21 -8.08 -11.18
CA LEU A 82 -7.78 -6.73 -10.84
C LEU A 82 -6.49 -6.37 -11.56
N VAL A 83 -5.45 -7.20 -11.47
CA VAL A 83 -4.14 -6.93 -12.06
C VAL A 83 -4.28 -6.59 -13.55
N LYS A 84 -5.18 -7.25 -14.27
CA LYS A 84 -5.50 -6.89 -15.66
C LYS A 84 -6.12 -5.50 -15.80
N GLN A 85 -7.04 -5.12 -14.91
CA GLN A 85 -7.69 -3.81 -14.91
C GLN A 85 -6.71 -2.68 -14.57
N ILE A 86 -5.81 -2.89 -13.60
CA ILE A 86 -4.89 -1.85 -13.13
C ILE A 86 -3.63 -1.74 -13.99
N LYS A 87 -3.30 -2.76 -14.79
CA LYS A 87 -2.12 -2.79 -15.67
C LYS A 87 -2.06 -1.66 -16.70
N GLU A 88 -3.20 -1.06 -17.03
CA GLU A 88 -3.27 0.07 -17.96
C GLU A 88 -2.78 1.39 -17.33
N MET A 89 -2.83 1.51 -16.01
CA MET A 89 -2.41 2.73 -15.28
C MET A 89 -1.14 2.56 -14.46
N PHE A 90 -0.83 1.33 -14.04
CA PHE A 90 0.33 1.04 -13.23
C PHE A 90 1.27 0.13 -13.98
N ASN A 91 2.57 0.36 -13.81
CA ASN A 91 3.57 -0.62 -14.21
C ASN A 91 3.50 -1.80 -13.23
N VAL A 92 2.82 -2.87 -13.65
CA VAL A 92 2.66 -4.11 -12.88
C VAL A 92 3.57 -5.18 -13.44
N PHE A 93 4.39 -5.77 -12.57
CA PHE A 93 5.36 -6.77 -12.95
C PHE A 93 5.13 -8.07 -12.17
N GLN A 94 5.35 -9.20 -12.83
CA GLN A 94 5.22 -10.54 -12.27
C GLN A 94 6.53 -11.29 -12.53
N GLY A 95 7.18 -11.77 -11.48
CA GLY A 95 8.47 -12.49 -11.59
C GLY A 95 9.69 -11.59 -11.72
N ASP A 96 9.52 -10.35 -12.19
CA ASP A 96 10.52 -9.27 -12.12
C ASP A 96 9.94 -8.12 -11.31
N ALA A 97 10.75 -7.40 -10.55
CA ALA A 97 10.36 -6.16 -9.89
C ALA A 97 11.31 -5.03 -10.32
N TYR A 98 10.79 -3.82 -10.44
CA TYR A 98 11.56 -2.65 -10.86
C TYR A 98 12.07 -1.87 -9.63
N HIS A 99 13.11 -1.05 -9.79
CA HIS A 99 13.74 -0.28 -8.70
C HIS A 99 14.38 -1.12 -7.56
N GLY A 100 14.88 -2.32 -7.85
CA GLY A 100 15.55 -3.16 -6.85
C GLY A 100 14.62 -3.81 -5.83
N ALA A 101 13.31 -3.69 -6.02
CA ALA A 101 12.33 -4.45 -5.26
C ALA A 101 12.52 -5.96 -5.52
N PRO A 102 12.43 -6.83 -4.49
CA PRO A 102 12.61 -8.26 -4.67
C PRO A 102 11.41 -8.90 -5.38
N SER A 103 11.66 -9.84 -6.30
CA SER A 103 10.59 -10.69 -6.82
C SER A 103 10.12 -11.66 -5.74
N ILE A 104 8.83 -11.59 -5.37
CA ILE A 104 8.23 -12.49 -4.39
C ILE A 104 7.31 -13.48 -5.12
N ASN A 105 7.62 -14.78 -5.01
CA ASN A 105 6.80 -15.81 -5.64
C ASN A 105 5.36 -15.77 -5.09
N GLY A 106 4.37 -15.85 -5.98
CA GLY A 106 2.96 -15.75 -5.63
C GLY A 106 2.45 -14.32 -5.40
N TYR A 107 3.19 -13.30 -5.86
CA TYR A 107 2.76 -11.90 -5.81
C TYR A 107 3.02 -11.19 -7.15
N HIS A 108 2.17 -10.20 -7.44
CA HIS A 108 2.38 -9.18 -8.47
C HIS A 108 2.89 -7.92 -7.80
N TRP A 109 3.98 -7.36 -8.30
CA TRP A 109 4.48 -6.08 -7.81
C TRP A 109 3.90 -4.94 -8.64
N VAL A 110 3.35 -3.95 -7.96
CA VAL A 110 2.77 -2.74 -8.56
C VAL A 110 3.65 -1.56 -8.19
N CYS A 111 4.27 -0.95 -9.20
CA CYS A 111 4.99 0.30 -9.01
C CYS A 111 4.01 1.43 -8.70
N LEU A 112 4.18 2.08 -7.54
CA LEU A 112 3.42 3.27 -7.19
C LEU A 112 4.42 4.41 -6.95
N HIS A 113 4.76 5.12 -8.03
CA HIS A 113 5.66 6.25 -7.94
C HIS A 113 5.03 7.36 -7.07
N TYR A 114 5.53 7.50 -5.84
CA TYR A 114 5.19 8.59 -4.92
C TYR A 114 6.03 9.83 -5.26
N GLY A 115 5.96 10.29 -6.51
CA GLY A 115 6.86 11.34 -6.99
C GLY A 115 8.35 10.96 -6.87
N SER A 116 9.20 11.97 -6.87
CA SER A 116 10.64 11.84 -6.63
C SER A 116 10.93 11.59 -5.13
N ALA A 117 12.11 11.04 -4.81
CA ALA A 117 12.52 10.84 -3.41
C ALA A 117 12.54 12.16 -2.60
N SER A 118 12.75 13.31 -3.26
CA SER A 118 12.64 14.64 -2.64
C SER A 118 11.22 15.08 -2.31
N ASP A 119 10.19 14.41 -2.85
CA ASP A 119 8.79 14.73 -2.59
C ASP A 119 8.25 14.04 -1.33
N TRP A 120 9.01 13.11 -0.73
CA TRP A 120 8.67 12.49 0.55
C TRP A 120 9.17 13.34 1.72
N SER A 121 8.25 14.02 2.40
CA SER A 121 8.52 14.89 3.54
C SER A 121 7.88 14.32 4.82
N PHE A 122 8.53 13.31 5.40
CA PHE A 122 8.12 12.73 6.67
C PHE A 122 8.22 13.72 7.84
N ASN A 123 7.23 13.74 8.73
CA ASN A 123 7.26 14.54 9.96
C ASN A 123 7.11 13.64 11.20
N PRO A 124 8.21 13.35 11.93
CA PRO A 124 8.18 12.45 13.08
C PRO A 124 7.42 13.01 14.30
N GLU A 125 7.22 14.33 14.36
CA GLU A 125 6.49 14.98 15.46
C GLU A 125 4.98 15.02 15.18
N ASN A 126 4.58 14.97 13.91
CA ASN A 126 3.19 14.99 13.49
C ASN A 126 2.98 14.32 12.13
N LEU A 127 2.67 13.02 12.16
CA LEU A 127 2.42 12.20 10.97
C LEU A 127 1.30 12.76 10.07
N HIS A 128 0.31 13.46 10.63
CA HIS A 128 -0.76 14.06 9.82
C HIS A 128 -0.27 15.23 8.96
N LYS A 129 0.78 15.95 9.41
CA LYS A 129 1.34 17.11 8.70
C LYS A 129 2.44 16.76 7.70
N GLY A 130 3.06 15.58 7.80
CA GLY A 130 4.04 15.08 6.83
C GLY A 130 3.47 14.02 5.90
N ASP A 131 4.31 13.47 5.03
CA ASP A 131 3.98 12.25 4.30
C ASP A 131 4.05 11.02 5.21
N CYS A 132 3.20 10.04 4.93
CA CYS A 132 3.00 8.85 5.76
C CYS A 132 2.42 7.69 4.93
N ILE A 133 2.44 6.47 5.47
CA ILE A 133 1.99 5.26 4.76
C ILE A 133 0.50 5.36 4.43
N TYR A 134 -0.31 5.91 5.32
CA TYR A 134 -1.72 6.18 5.04
C TYR A 134 -1.90 7.02 3.76
N LYS A 135 -1.18 8.14 3.61
CA LYS A 135 -1.29 9.00 2.42
C LYS A 135 -0.80 8.30 1.15
N PHE A 136 0.22 7.45 1.26
CA PHE A 136 0.66 6.59 0.16
C PHE A 136 -0.46 5.64 -0.31
N LEU A 137 -1.13 4.95 0.62
CA LEU A 137 -2.25 4.06 0.33
C LEU A 137 -3.47 4.80 -0.21
N GLU A 138 -3.76 5.99 0.32
CA GLU A 138 -4.84 6.84 -0.17
C GLU A 138 -4.62 7.25 -1.62
N ARG A 139 -3.38 7.58 -2.01
CA ARG A 139 -3.04 7.86 -3.43
C ARG A 139 -3.27 6.64 -4.33
N PHE A 140 -2.89 5.44 -3.87
CA PHE A 140 -3.20 4.21 -4.60
C PHE A 140 -4.71 4.06 -4.82
N HIS A 141 -5.49 4.20 -3.74
CA HIS A 141 -6.95 4.12 -3.79
C HIS A 141 -7.58 5.17 -4.73
N ILE A 142 -7.12 6.43 -4.67
CA ILE A 142 -7.59 7.51 -5.55
C ILE A 142 -7.25 7.20 -7.01
N ARG A 143 -6.05 6.72 -7.31
CA ARG A 143 -5.70 6.32 -8.68
C ARG A 143 -6.62 5.22 -9.17
N CYS A 144 -6.87 4.18 -8.37
CA CYS A 144 -7.85 3.14 -8.74
C CYS A 144 -9.23 3.73 -9.06
N LYS A 145 -9.68 4.81 -8.42
CA LYS A 145 -10.98 5.44 -8.74
C LYS A 145 -11.07 5.93 -10.19
N GLN A 146 -9.94 6.25 -10.81
CA GLN A 146 -9.86 6.76 -12.18
C GLN A 146 -10.02 5.67 -13.25
N LEU A 147 -10.17 4.40 -12.85
CA LEU A 147 -10.45 3.28 -13.76
C LEU A 147 -11.93 3.15 -14.14
N ASN A 148 -12.83 3.90 -13.50
CA ASN A 148 -14.25 3.99 -13.85
C ASN A 148 -14.55 5.32 -14.54
#